data_AF-A0A2E1HWZ3-F1
#
_entry.id   AF-A0A2E1HWZ3-F1
#
_cell.length_a   1.000
_cell.length_b   1.000
_cell.length_c   1.000
_cell.angle_alpha   90.00
_cell.angle_beta   90.00
_cell.angle_gamma   90.00
#
_symmetry.space_group_name_H-M   'P 1'
#
loop_
_entity.id
_entity.type
_entity.pdbx_description
1 polymer ?
#
loop_
_entity_poly.entity_id
_entity_poly.type
_entity_poly.pdbx_seq_one_letter_code
_entity_poly.pdbx_strand_id
1 'polypeptide(L)'
;MSDHAFENTYDLSDDQLTKLDEAEEKMLRNNLGRAEEILLEMLEDDDECIPVLNNLAHLYGRHFSDFEKAVELYDKVLSLEPDNAWARDARRRYMRYVGRD
;
A
#
# COMPACT_ATOMS: atom_id res chain seq x y z
N MET A 1 0.48 -18.65 -15.88
CA MET A 1 1.09 -17.31 -15.90
C MET A 1 0.16 -16.46 -15.06
N SER A 2 0.66 -15.82 -14.01
CA SER A 2 -0.14 -14.93 -13.17
C SER A 2 -0.67 -13.80 -14.07
N ASP A 3 -1.99 -13.57 -14.08
CA ASP A 3 -2.62 -12.41 -14.75
C ASP A 3 -2.46 -11.13 -13.91
N HIS A 4 -1.79 -11.21 -12.75
CA HIS A 4 -1.57 -10.10 -11.82
C HIS A 4 -0.28 -9.33 -12.13
N ALA A 5 -0.27 -8.03 -11.81
CA ALA A 5 0.83 -7.11 -12.12
C ALA A 5 2.15 -7.41 -11.37
N PHE A 6 2.12 -8.30 -10.38
CA PHE A 6 3.28 -8.69 -9.58
C PHE A 6 3.38 -10.22 -9.45
N GLU A 7 4.60 -10.70 -9.24
CA GLU A 7 4.82 -12.09 -8.81
C GLU A 7 4.28 -12.24 -7.39
N ASN A 8 3.35 -13.17 -7.18
CA ASN A 8 2.79 -13.48 -5.87
C ASN A 8 3.85 -14.14 -4.96
N THR A 9 4.77 -13.33 -4.49
CA THR A 9 5.90 -13.68 -3.62
C THR A 9 5.51 -13.70 -2.14
N TYR A 10 4.29 -13.27 -1.82
CA TYR A 10 3.72 -13.18 -0.48
C TYR A 10 2.64 -14.23 -0.22
N ASP A 11 2.53 -15.25 -1.10
CA ASP A 11 1.59 -16.36 -0.99
C ASP A 11 0.12 -15.93 -0.76
N LEU A 12 -0.29 -14.80 -1.37
CA LEU A 12 -1.66 -14.31 -1.31
C LEU A 12 -2.62 -15.31 -1.96
N SER A 13 -3.79 -15.50 -1.36
CA SER A 13 -4.87 -16.28 -1.97
C SER A 13 -5.43 -15.59 -3.23
N ASP A 14 -6.10 -16.35 -4.10
CA ASP A 14 -6.75 -15.82 -5.30
C ASP A 14 -7.74 -14.67 -4.98
N ASP A 15 -8.44 -14.76 -3.84
CA ASP A 15 -9.34 -13.69 -3.37
C ASP A 15 -8.56 -12.43 -2.98
N GLN A 16 -7.47 -12.57 -2.23
CA GLN A 16 -6.62 -11.44 -1.86
C GLN A 16 -5.98 -10.78 -3.08
N LEU A 17 -5.50 -11.57 -4.05
CA LEU A 17 -4.97 -11.05 -5.32
C LEU A 17 -6.04 -10.26 -6.08
N THR A 18 -7.26 -10.80 -6.17
CA THR A 18 -8.39 -10.13 -6.84
C THR A 18 -8.76 -8.81 -6.15
N LYS A 19 -8.82 -8.80 -4.82
CA LYS A 19 -9.11 -7.59 -4.04
C LYS A 19 -8.02 -6.53 -4.21
N LEU A 20 -6.75 -6.94 -4.22
CA LEU A 20 -5.63 -6.02 -4.40
C LEU A 20 -5.64 -5.39 -5.81
N ASP A 21 -5.86 -6.19 -6.84
CA ASP A 21 -6.03 -5.71 -8.22
C ASP A 21 -7.23 -4.74 -8.33
N GLU A 22 -8.35 -5.07 -7.68
CA GLU A 22 -9.52 -4.19 -7.66
C GLU A 22 -9.16 -2.84 -6.99
N ALA A 23 -8.47 -2.85 -5.86
CA ALA A 23 -8.05 -1.64 -5.17
C ALA A 23 -7.15 -0.76 -6.06
N GLU A 24 -6.15 -1.35 -6.72
CA GLU A 24 -5.28 -0.65 -7.66
C GLU A 24 -6.06 -0.07 -8.84
N GLU A 25 -7.03 -0.81 -9.38
CA GLU A 25 -7.91 -0.30 -10.44
C GLU A 25 -8.74 0.89 -9.94
N LYS A 26 -9.28 0.85 -8.72
CA LYS A 26 -10.00 2.00 -8.15
C LYS A 26 -9.09 3.21 -8.02
N MET A 27 -7.83 3.03 -7.62
CA MET A 27 -6.85 4.13 -7.58
C MET A 27 -6.63 4.74 -8.96
N LEU A 28 -6.45 3.90 -10.00
CA LEU A 28 -6.28 4.35 -11.38
C LEU A 28 -7.51 5.09 -11.93
N ARG A 29 -8.70 4.67 -11.52
CA ARG A 29 -9.98 5.33 -11.87
C ARG A 29 -10.31 6.53 -10.98
N ASN A 30 -9.39 6.95 -10.10
CA ASN A 30 -9.55 8.04 -9.15
C ASN A 30 -10.72 7.85 -8.16
N ASN A 31 -11.12 6.60 -7.93
CA ASN A 31 -12.09 6.23 -6.89
C ASN A 31 -11.34 5.88 -5.59
N LEU A 32 -10.74 6.89 -4.99
CA LEU A 32 -9.77 6.73 -3.90
C LEU A 32 -10.39 6.17 -2.62
N GLY A 33 -11.60 6.61 -2.26
CA GLY A 33 -12.30 6.11 -1.08
C GLY A 33 -12.62 4.62 -1.18
N ARG A 34 -13.02 4.13 -2.37
CA ARG A 34 -13.26 2.70 -2.55
C ARG A 34 -11.95 1.89 -2.52
N ALA A 35 -10.86 2.44 -3.05
CA ALA A 35 -9.55 1.79 -2.94
C ALA A 35 -9.14 1.66 -1.47
N GLU A 36 -9.29 2.74 -0.69
CA GLU A 36 -8.99 2.77 0.74
C GLU A 36 -9.82 1.73 1.50
N GLU A 37 -11.14 1.66 1.27
CA GLU A 37 -12.03 0.68 1.90
C GLU A 37 -11.56 -0.76 1.66
N ILE A 38 -11.25 -1.12 0.40
CA ILE A 38 -10.83 -2.49 0.06
C ILE A 38 -9.51 -2.83 0.77
N LEU A 39 -8.53 -1.91 0.74
CA LEU A 39 -7.24 -2.13 1.38
C LEU A 39 -7.36 -2.24 2.90
N LEU A 40 -8.22 -1.44 3.53
CA LEU A 40 -8.49 -1.53 4.97
C LEU A 40 -9.18 -2.83 5.34
N GLU A 41 -10.17 -3.28 4.56
CA GLU A 41 -10.84 -4.58 4.76
C GLU A 41 -9.83 -5.74 4.70
N MET A 42 -8.90 -5.71 3.74
CA MET A 42 -7.84 -6.72 3.66
C MET A 42 -6.93 -6.74 4.88
N LEU A 43 -6.69 -5.60 5.53
CA LEU A 43 -5.90 -5.50 6.76
C LEU A 43 -6.67 -5.95 8.02
N GLU A 44 -7.99 -6.11 7.97
CA GLU A 44 -8.74 -6.72 9.07
C GLU A 44 -8.46 -8.22 9.20
N ASP A 45 -8.22 -8.88 8.07
CA ASP A 45 -7.89 -10.31 8.00
C ASP A 45 -6.39 -10.57 8.27
N ASP A 46 -5.53 -9.71 7.73
CA ASP A 46 -4.07 -9.77 7.90
C ASP A 46 -3.47 -8.36 7.94
N ASP A 47 -3.22 -7.87 9.16
CA ASP A 47 -2.73 -6.51 9.38
C ASP A 47 -1.25 -6.34 9.02
N GLU A 48 -0.53 -7.42 8.75
CA GLU A 48 0.90 -7.44 8.38
C GLU A 48 1.11 -7.71 6.88
N CYS A 49 0.04 -7.75 6.08
CA CYS A 49 0.11 -7.99 4.64
C CYS A 49 0.90 -6.87 3.91
N ILE A 50 2.17 -7.14 3.60
CA ILE A 50 3.12 -6.17 3.01
C ILE A 50 2.62 -5.53 1.71
N PRO A 51 2.07 -6.28 0.72
CA PRO A 51 1.52 -5.68 -0.49
C PRO A 51 0.38 -4.68 -0.22
N VAL A 52 -0.52 -5.00 0.71
CA VAL A 52 -1.65 -4.16 1.08
C VAL A 52 -1.17 -2.91 1.81
N LEU A 53 -0.26 -3.06 2.77
CA LEU A 53 0.36 -1.93 3.48
C LEU A 53 1.08 -0.98 2.51
N ASN A 54 1.83 -1.51 1.54
CA ASN A 54 2.51 -0.70 0.53
C ASN A 54 1.53 0.07 -0.37
N ASN A 55 0.46 -0.58 -0.82
CA ASN A 55 -0.57 0.05 -1.65
C ASN A 55 -1.34 1.13 -0.86
N LEU A 56 -1.67 0.86 0.40
CA LEU A 56 -2.34 1.82 1.28
C LEU A 56 -1.43 3.03 1.58
N ALA A 57 -0.15 2.80 1.86
CA ALA A 57 0.83 3.87 2.04
C ALA A 57 0.98 4.74 0.78
N HIS A 58 1.01 4.11 -0.39
CA HIS A 58 1.06 4.81 -1.67
C HIS A 58 -0.20 5.65 -1.89
N LEU A 59 -1.38 5.13 -1.56
CA LEU A 59 -2.64 5.85 -1.64
C LEU A 59 -2.61 7.14 -0.80
N TYR A 60 -2.28 7.03 0.49
CA TYR A 60 -2.21 8.18 1.40
C TYR A 60 -1.20 9.23 0.92
N GLY A 61 0.02 8.80 0.58
CA GLY A 61 1.09 9.74 0.23
C GLY A 61 0.90 10.37 -1.15
N ARG A 62 0.48 9.60 -2.15
CA ARG A 62 0.36 10.08 -3.54
C ARG A 62 -0.94 10.83 -3.80
N HIS A 63 -2.05 10.34 -3.25
CA HIS A 63 -3.37 10.83 -3.64
C HIS A 63 -4.01 11.71 -2.57
N PHE A 64 -3.83 11.40 -1.29
CA PHE A 64 -4.38 12.22 -0.20
C PHE A 64 -3.41 13.29 0.32
N SER A 65 -2.12 13.20 -0.03
CA SER A 65 -1.07 14.04 0.53
C SER A 65 -0.98 13.96 2.06
N ASP A 66 -1.47 12.86 2.64
CA ASP A 66 -1.30 12.53 4.05
C ASP A 66 0.06 11.87 4.20
N PHE A 67 1.09 12.72 4.28
CA PHE A 67 2.48 12.29 4.27
C PHE A 67 2.88 11.62 5.57
N GLU A 68 2.33 12.08 6.69
CA GLU A 68 2.49 11.50 8.01
C GLU A 68 2.02 10.03 8.01
N LYS A 69 0.78 9.78 7.56
CA LYS A 69 0.24 8.42 7.52
C LYS A 69 0.95 7.53 6.51
N ALA A 70 1.33 8.07 5.36
CA ALA A 70 2.13 7.33 4.38
C ALA A 70 3.48 6.88 4.97
N VAL A 71 4.18 7.77 5.69
CA VAL A 71 5.45 7.43 6.37
C VAL A 71 5.24 6.37 7.44
N GLU A 72 4.20 6.48 8.26
CA GLU A 72 3.87 5.47 9.29
C GLU A 72 3.67 4.08 8.68
N LEU A 73 2.89 3.98 7.60
CA LEU A 73 2.64 2.70 6.94
C LEU A 73 3.90 2.12 6.29
N TYR A 74 4.72 2.95 5.64
CA TYR A 74 6.01 2.49 5.12
C TYR A 74 7.00 2.10 6.22
N ASP A 75 6.93 2.74 7.40
CA ASP A 75 7.70 2.31 8.57
C ASP A 75 7.24 0.92 9.04
N LYS A 76 5.93 0.63 9.05
CA LYS A 76 5.43 -0.73 9.32
C LYS A 76 5.96 -1.73 8.29
N VAL A 77 5.88 -1.43 6.99
CA VAL A 77 6.45 -2.30 5.94
C VAL A 77 7.93 -2.57 6.18
N LEU A 78 8.73 -1.54 6.48
CA LEU A 78 10.18 -1.69 6.71
C LEU A 78 10.52 -2.40 8.02
N SER A 79 9.59 -2.46 8.99
CA SER A 79 9.76 -3.29 10.18
C SER A 79 9.57 -4.78 9.90
N LEU A 80 8.69 -5.12 8.95
CA LEU A 80 8.39 -6.49 8.53
C LEU A 80 9.39 -6.98 7.46
N GLU A 81 9.73 -6.12 6.52
CA GLU A 81 10.65 -6.37 5.41
C GLU A 81 11.69 -5.24 5.31
N PRO A 82 12.77 -5.30 6.10
CA PRO A 82 13.77 -4.24 6.16
C PRO A 82 14.50 -3.99 4.84
N ASP A 83 14.51 -4.95 3.92
CA ASP A 83 15.14 -4.88 2.60
C ASP A 83 14.22 -4.30 1.51
N ASN A 84 12.92 -4.10 1.78
CA ASN A 84 11.94 -3.54 0.83
C ASN A 84 12.40 -2.19 0.24
N ALA A 85 12.92 -2.22 -0.98
CA ALA A 85 13.51 -1.04 -1.62
C ALA A 85 12.45 0.02 -1.94
N TRP A 86 11.25 -0.41 -2.32
CA TRP A 86 10.16 0.49 -2.66
C TRP A 86 9.69 1.30 -1.45
N ALA A 87 9.40 0.63 -0.33
CA ALA A 87 8.99 1.27 0.91
C ALA A 87 10.05 2.25 1.41
N ARG A 88 11.34 1.87 1.35
CA ARG A 88 12.45 2.74 1.75
C ARG A 88 12.50 4.04 0.94
N ASP A 89 12.39 3.93 -0.38
CA ASP A 89 12.44 5.08 -1.28
C ASP A 89 11.20 5.96 -1.18
N ALA A 90 10.01 5.35 -1.10
CA ALA A 90 8.75 6.06 -0.95
C ALA A 90 8.67 6.79 0.40
N ARG A 91 9.04 6.12 1.50
CA ARG A 91 9.14 6.75 2.82
C ARG A 91 10.09 7.95 2.82
N ARG A 92 11.29 7.79 2.27
CA ARG A 92 12.28 8.87 2.15
C ARG A 92 11.75 10.06 1.35
N ARG A 93 10.92 9.80 0.33
CA ARG A 93 10.25 10.84 -0.45
C ARG A 93 9.25 11.62 0.40
N TYR A 94 8.37 10.94 1.12
CA TYR A 94 7.30 11.56 1.89
C TYR A 94 7.78 12.25 3.17
N MET A 95 8.83 11.75 3.81
CA MET A 95 9.47 12.41 4.96
C MET A 95 9.92 13.86 4.70
N ARG A 96 10.12 14.26 3.43
CA ARG A 96 10.49 15.64 3.08
C ARG A 96 9.33 16.63 3.23
N TYR A 97 8.10 16.12 3.32
CA TYR A 97 6.88 16.91 3.39
C TYR A 97 6.21 16.84 4.77
N VAL A 98 6.56 15.85 5.58
CA VAL A 98 6.10 15.74 6.97
C VAL A 98 6.48 17.00 7.76
N GLY A 99 5.51 17.60 8.45
CA GLY A 99 5.71 18.81 9.26
C GLY A 99 6.04 20.08 8.47
N ARG A 100 5.79 20.11 7.16
CA ARG A 100 5.80 21.34 6.35
C ARG A 100 4.37 21.88 6.25
N ASP A 101 4.01 22.78 7.16
CA ASP A 101 2.88 23.70 7.02
C ASP A 101 3.23 24.89 6.11
#